data_AF-A0A6J4S7N1-F1
#
_entry.id   AF-A0A6J4S7N1-F1
#
_cell.length_a   1.000
_cell.length_b   1.000
_cell.length_c   1.000
_cell.angle_alpha   90.00
_cell.angle_beta   90.00
_cell.angle_gamma   90.00
#
_symmetry.space_group_name_H-M   'P 1'
#
loop_
_entity.id
_entity.type
_entity.pdbx_description
1 polymer ?
#
loop_
_entity_poly.entity_id
_entity_poly.type
_entity_poly.pdbx_seq_one_letter_code
_entity_poly.pdbx_strand_id
1 'polypeptide(L)'
;MSSLVSLVKGFPGKPSHAPLTDVSVGAYTVGVAMLVVGALGFEQEAMAKGGLLAISGGLIVAVPTSLTGLLDWSDLAKGTAKRKIANVHLAVMLAGTAVFAAAWFAQRPGYLEGEVTALGLLLGLVAFGLLVVGGTLGGALAYVYGVRVVKQDVSVADALIPGRIEEQAAASRHSQREVGVAPVEQPVAAPAGTDTSSDARGEPAEPEVSTRAHAASQAARYRL
;
A
#
# COMPACT_ATOMS: atom_id res chain seq x y z
N MET A 1 -16.56 16.22 -4.26
CA MET A 1 -15.88 16.09 -2.95
C MET A 1 -14.95 17.28 -2.80
N SER A 2 -14.91 17.93 -1.63
CA SER A 2 -14.17 19.19 -1.41
C SER A 2 -12.70 19.09 -1.85
N SER A 3 -12.22 20.06 -2.64
CA SER A 3 -10.85 20.18 -3.16
C SER A 3 -9.77 19.96 -2.08
N LEU A 4 -10.06 20.33 -0.82
CA LEU A 4 -9.17 20.15 0.32
C LEU A 4 -8.92 18.69 0.68
N VAL A 5 -9.95 17.83 0.61
CA VAL A 5 -9.81 16.40 0.95
C VAL A 5 -8.98 15.68 -0.12
N SER A 6 -9.16 16.06 -1.38
CA SER A 6 -8.36 15.55 -2.50
C SER A 6 -6.88 15.91 -2.36
N LEU A 7 -6.60 17.15 -1.93
CA LEU A 7 -5.23 17.61 -1.68
C LEU A 7 -4.56 16.84 -0.55
N VAL A 8 -5.27 16.59 0.56
CA VAL A 8 -4.74 15.83 1.70
C VAL A 8 -4.49 14.36 1.34
N LYS A 9 -5.39 13.71 0.58
CA LYS A 9 -5.21 12.33 0.10
C LYS A 9 -4.06 12.18 -0.90
N GLY A 10 -3.73 13.25 -1.62
CA GLY A 10 -2.79 13.23 -2.73
C GLY A 10 -3.41 12.70 -4.02
N PHE A 11 -2.63 12.76 -5.10
CA PHE A 11 -3.11 12.50 -6.45
C PHE A 11 -3.11 10.99 -6.79
N PRO A 12 -3.88 10.55 -7.80
CA PRO A 12 -3.76 9.19 -8.32
C PRO A 12 -2.30 8.85 -8.67
N GLY A 13 -1.78 7.75 -8.14
CA GLY A 13 -0.37 7.35 -8.33
C GLY A 13 0.65 8.15 -7.51
N LYS A 14 0.22 9.18 -6.77
CA LYS A 14 1.05 9.99 -5.84
C LYS A 14 0.30 10.21 -4.52
N PRO A 15 -0.05 9.15 -3.76
CA PRO A 15 -0.77 9.29 -2.50
C PRO A 15 0.11 9.97 -1.44
N SER A 16 -0.48 10.82 -0.60
CA SER A 16 0.25 11.50 0.49
C SER A 16 0.71 10.56 1.60
N HIS A 17 0.00 9.45 1.80
CA HIS A 17 0.30 8.48 2.86
C HIS A 17 1.72 7.90 2.72
N ALA A 18 2.11 7.52 1.50
CA ALA A 18 3.41 6.86 1.24
C ALA A 18 4.63 7.72 1.66
N PRO A 19 4.83 8.97 1.19
CA PRO A 19 5.97 9.77 1.63
C PRO A 19 5.94 10.10 3.12
N LEU A 20 4.75 10.22 3.72
CA LEU A 20 4.64 10.42 5.17
C LEU A 20 5.08 9.17 5.94
N THR A 21 4.77 7.96 5.44
CA THR A 21 5.30 6.73 6.03
C THR A 21 6.82 6.66 5.94
N ASP A 22 7.46 7.12 4.86
CA ASP A 22 8.92 7.12 4.74
C ASP A 22 9.58 7.94 5.85
N VAL A 23 9.03 9.13 6.12
CA VAL A 23 9.53 10.01 7.19
C VAL A 23 9.36 9.35 8.56
N SER A 24 8.16 8.83 8.87
CA SER A 24 7.92 8.15 10.15
C SER A 24 8.77 6.90 10.33
N VAL A 25 8.87 6.04 9.32
CA VAL A 25 9.66 4.80 9.35
C VAL A 25 11.14 5.12 9.55
N GLY A 26 11.68 6.09 8.79
CA GLY A 26 13.07 6.53 8.94
C GLY A 26 13.36 7.07 10.33
N ALA A 27 12.51 7.95 10.85
CA ALA A 27 12.67 8.54 12.17
C ALA A 27 12.63 7.48 13.30
N TYR A 28 11.68 6.55 13.26
CA TYR A 28 11.61 5.45 14.22
C TYR A 28 12.80 4.51 14.13
N THR A 29 13.23 4.18 12.91
CA THR A 29 14.39 3.30 12.68
C THR A 29 15.65 3.90 13.29
N VAL A 30 15.93 5.17 12.97
CA VAL A 30 17.07 5.90 13.54
C VAL A 30 16.94 6.01 15.06
N GLY A 31 15.76 6.34 15.56
CA GLY A 31 15.53 6.48 16.99
C GLY A 31 15.86 5.21 17.77
N VAL A 32 15.33 4.07 17.33
CA VAL A 32 15.61 2.76 17.96
C VAL A 32 17.07 2.36 17.78
N ALA A 33 17.66 2.59 16.60
CA ALA A 33 19.08 2.31 16.37
C ALA A 33 19.98 3.12 17.32
N MET A 34 19.69 4.40 17.54
CA MET A 34 20.42 5.22 18.51
C MET A 34 20.28 4.66 19.93
N LEU A 35 19.06 4.28 20.37
CA LEU A 35 18.90 3.66 21.68
C LEU A 35 19.72 2.36 21.82
N VAL A 36 19.76 1.52 20.78
CA VAL A 36 20.59 0.30 20.76
C VAL A 36 22.07 0.66 20.88
N VAL A 37 22.57 1.58 20.05
CA VAL A 37 23.98 1.99 20.03
C VAL A 37 24.40 2.63 21.36
N GLY A 38 23.55 3.47 21.94
CA GLY A 38 23.77 4.06 23.26
C GLY A 38 23.81 3.02 24.37
N ALA A 39 22.93 2.01 24.32
CA ALA A 39 22.95 0.90 25.28
C ALA A 39 24.18 -0.01 25.15
N LEU A 40 24.86 0.02 24.00
CA LEU A 40 26.15 -0.65 23.78
C LEU A 40 27.35 0.20 24.26
N GLY A 41 27.10 1.40 24.83
CA GLY A 41 28.12 2.26 25.43
C GLY A 41 28.75 3.29 24.48
N PHE A 42 28.27 3.40 23.24
CA PHE A 42 28.78 4.38 22.28
C PHE A 42 28.04 5.72 22.41
N GLU A 43 28.76 6.78 22.78
CA GLU A 43 28.22 8.16 22.86
C GLU A 43 26.84 8.20 23.55
N GLN A 44 26.71 7.49 24.68
CA GLN A 44 25.43 7.14 25.29
C GLN A 44 24.52 8.34 25.51
N GLU A 45 25.08 9.47 25.95
CA GLU A 45 24.33 10.71 26.14
C GLU A 45 23.74 11.24 24.81
N ALA A 46 24.56 11.32 23.77
CA ALA A 46 24.12 11.78 22.45
C ALA A 46 23.10 10.81 21.84
N MET A 47 23.30 9.50 22.02
CA MET A 47 22.42 8.45 21.54
C MET A 47 21.07 8.44 22.25
N ALA A 48 21.04 8.58 23.58
CA ALA A 48 19.81 8.70 24.35
C ALA A 48 18.98 9.92 23.94
N LYS A 49 19.66 11.07 23.79
CA LYS A 49 19.00 12.33 23.40
C LYS A 49 18.50 12.30 21.97
N GLY A 50 19.36 11.91 21.04
CA GLY A 50 19.02 11.80 19.62
C GLY A 50 17.96 10.72 19.36
N GLY A 51 18.02 9.59 20.07
CA GLY A 51 17.04 8.52 20.00
C GLY A 51 15.63 9.00 20.38
N LEU A 52 15.49 9.71 21.50
CA LEU A 52 14.20 10.28 21.90
C LEU A 52 13.72 11.33 20.89
N LEU A 53 14.58 12.23 20.42
CA LEU A 53 14.22 13.28 19.45
C LEU A 53 13.75 12.67 18.12
N ALA A 54 14.42 11.64 17.63
CA ALA A 54 14.02 10.93 16.43
C ALA A 54 12.66 10.22 16.59
N ILE A 55 12.44 9.51 17.72
CA ILE A 55 11.12 8.92 18.04
C ILE A 55 10.04 10.01 18.13
N SER A 56 10.37 11.18 18.69
CA SER A 56 9.45 12.34 18.76
C SER A 56 9.04 12.81 17.37
N GLY A 57 9.99 12.96 16.45
CA GLY A 57 9.72 13.30 15.05
C GLY A 57 8.84 12.25 14.37
N GLY A 58 9.13 10.96 14.60
CA GLY A 58 8.31 9.86 14.12
C GLY A 58 6.87 9.93 14.59
N LEU A 59 6.63 10.20 15.88
CA LEU A 59 5.30 10.35 16.49
C LEU A 59 4.54 11.56 15.95
N ILE A 60 5.22 12.70 15.76
CA ILE A 60 4.62 13.91 15.19
C ILE A 60 4.12 13.61 13.77
N VAL A 61 4.95 12.97 12.93
CA VAL A 61 4.59 12.66 11.54
C VAL A 61 3.63 11.47 11.44
N ALA A 62 3.57 10.61 12.45
CA ALA A 62 2.60 9.51 12.51
C ALA A 62 1.15 10.02 12.53
N VAL A 63 0.89 11.23 13.02
CA VAL A 63 -0.45 11.84 13.02
C VAL A 63 -0.97 12.07 11.58
N PRO A 64 -0.33 12.91 10.73
CA PRO A 64 -0.79 13.07 9.35
C PRO A 64 -0.66 11.77 8.54
N THR A 65 0.31 10.91 8.84
CA THR A 65 0.43 9.58 8.22
C THR A 65 -0.82 8.73 8.48
N SER A 66 -1.27 8.64 9.73
CA SER A 66 -2.43 7.84 10.12
C SER A 66 -3.73 8.40 9.54
N LEU A 67 -3.87 9.73 9.50
CA LEU A 67 -5.02 10.39 8.91
C LEU A 67 -5.13 10.11 7.40
N THR A 68 -4.04 10.28 6.66
CA THR A 68 -4.01 9.99 5.21
C THR A 68 -4.24 8.51 4.91
N GLY A 69 -3.68 7.61 5.72
CA GLY A 69 -3.93 6.17 5.62
C GLY A 69 -5.36 5.77 5.93
N LEU A 70 -6.00 6.42 6.90
CA LEU A 70 -7.41 6.18 7.23
C LEU A 70 -8.34 6.67 6.10
N LEU A 71 -7.97 7.77 5.45
CA LEU A 71 -8.67 8.26 4.26
C LEU A 71 -8.56 7.27 3.09
N ASP A 72 -7.37 6.71 2.83
CA ASP A 72 -7.19 5.68 1.81
C ASP A 72 -7.93 4.38 2.16
N TRP A 73 -7.91 3.98 3.44
CA TRP A 73 -8.67 2.85 3.95
C TRP A 73 -10.16 3.04 3.70
N SER A 74 -10.71 4.23 3.95
CA SER A 74 -12.15 4.51 3.83
C SER A 74 -12.72 4.22 2.43
N ASP A 75 -11.90 4.36 1.39
CA ASP A 75 -12.28 4.13 -0.01
C ASP A 75 -12.33 2.63 -0.38
N LEU A 76 -11.82 1.74 0.49
CA LEU A 76 -11.80 0.31 0.23
C LEU A 76 -13.18 -0.33 0.40
N ALA A 77 -13.64 -1.07 -0.61
CA ALA A 77 -14.89 -1.82 -0.55
C ALA A 77 -14.92 -2.84 0.59
N LYS A 78 -16.02 -2.87 1.34
CA LYS A 78 -16.27 -3.82 2.44
C LYS A 78 -16.28 -5.27 1.93
N GLY A 79 -15.94 -6.21 2.80
CA GLY A 79 -15.97 -7.66 2.49
C GLY A 79 -14.81 -8.17 1.60
N THR A 80 -14.00 -7.28 1.01
CA THR A 80 -12.89 -7.66 0.13
C THR A 80 -11.66 -8.14 0.89
N ALA A 81 -10.83 -9.00 0.24
CA ALA A 81 -9.56 -9.46 0.80
C ALA A 81 -8.62 -8.29 1.16
N LYS A 82 -8.50 -7.30 0.26
CA LYS A 82 -7.71 -6.08 0.52
C LYS A 82 -8.19 -5.30 1.75
N ARG A 83 -9.50 -5.20 1.99
CA ARG A 83 -10.04 -4.55 3.20
C ARG A 83 -9.71 -5.33 4.47
N LYS A 84 -9.69 -6.66 4.43
CA LYS A 84 -9.27 -7.49 5.57
C LYS A 84 -7.81 -7.22 5.95
N ILE A 85 -6.91 -7.26 4.97
CA ILE A 85 -5.49 -6.93 5.20
C ILE A 85 -5.33 -5.48 5.66
N ALA A 86 -6.08 -4.54 5.09
CA ALA A 86 -6.03 -3.14 5.51
C ALA A 86 -6.49 -2.93 6.97
N ASN A 87 -7.48 -3.70 7.45
CA ASN A 87 -7.88 -3.66 8.86
C ASN A 87 -6.76 -4.17 9.78
N VAL A 88 -6.10 -5.27 9.41
CA VAL A 88 -4.98 -5.82 10.20
C VAL A 88 -3.81 -4.85 10.20
N HIS A 89 -3.46 -4.30 9.03
CA HIS A 89 -2.43 -3.27 8.90
C HIS A 89 -2.72 -2.05 9.80
N LEU A 90 -3.95 -1.51 9.73
CA LEU A 90 -4.36 -0.39 10.57
C LEU A 90 -4.21 -0.72 12.06
N ALA A 91 -4.68 -1.89 12.50
CA ALA A 91 -4.57 -2.32 13.90
C ALA A 91 -3.10 -2.45 14.35
N VAL A 92 -2.26 -3.10 13.54
CA VAL A 92 -0.81 -3.25 13.82
C VAL A 92 -0.13 -1.89 13.89
N MET A 93 -0.44 -0.96 12.98
CA MET A 93 0.19 0.36 12.97
C MET A 93 -0.26 1.26 14.13
N LEU A 94 -1.53 1.19 14.53
CA LEU A 94 -2.02 1.88 15.72
C LEU A 94 -1.38 1.30 17.00
N ALA A 95 -1.27 -0.02 17.09
CA ALA A 95 -0.58 -0.67 18.20
C ALA A 95 0.90 -0.27 18.24
N GLY A 96 1.61 -0.35 17.11
CA GLY A 96 3.01 0.06 17.00
C GLY A 96 3.22 1.53 17.40
N THR A 97 2.35 2.43 16.95
CA THR A 97 2.39 3.85 17.33
C THR A 97 2.17 4.05 18.83
N ALA A 98 1.23 3.32 19.44
CA ALA A 98 1.00 3.37 20.88
C ALA A 98 2.21 2.84 21.67
N VAL A 99 2.85 1.75 21.21
CA VAL A 99 4.06 1.23 21.85
C VAL A 99 5.25 2.20 21.66
N PHE A 100 5.38 2.86 20.52
CA PHE A 100 6.37 3.95 20.35
C PHE A 100 6.12 5.13 21.29
N ALA A 101 4.86 5.51 21.51
CA ALA A 101 4.52 6.54 22.49
C ALA A 101 4.90 6.08 23.92
N ALA A 102 4.63 4.82 24.27
CA ALA A 102 5.04 4.26 25.55
C ALA A 102 6.58 4.22 25.68
N ALA A 103 7.30 3.83 24.62
CA ALA A 103 8.76 3.86 24.57
C ALA A 103 9.30 5.28 24.78
N TRP A 104 8.66 6.29 24.17
CA TRP A 104 9.00 7.68 24.35
C TRP A 104 8.86 8.13 25.80
N PHE A 105 7.73 7.81 26.45
CA PHE A 105 7.54 8.13 27.88
C PHE A 105 8.56 7.41 28.77
N ALA A 106 8.86 6.14 28.48
CA ALA A 106 9.83 5.35 29.22
C ALA A 106 11.28 5.82 29.03
N GLN A 107 11.62 6.39 27.86
CA GLN A 107 12.94 6.93 27.56
C GLN A 107 13.11 8.39 28.01
N ARG A 108 12.01 9.11 28.30
CA ARG A 108 12.03 10.54 28.66
C ARG A 108 12.93 10.90 29.86
N PRO A 109 12.98 10.12 30.97
CA PRO A 109 13.95 10.38 32.04
C PRO A 109 15.40 10.25 31.55
N GLY A 110 15.68 9.21 30.78
CA GLY A 110 17.00 8.98 30.18
C GLY A 110 17.45 10.08 29.21
N TYR A 111 16.53 10.75 28.53
CA TYR A 111 16.87 11.96 27.75
C TYR A 111 17.42 13.10 28.63
N LEU A 112 16.89 13.28 29.84
CA LEU A 112 17.35 14.32 30.77
C LEU A 112 18.69 13.94 31.41
N GLU A 113 18.88 12.66 31.69
CA GLU A 113 20.04 12.12 32.39
C GLU A 113 21.19 11.74 31.45
N GLY A 114 20.95 11.67 30.14
CA GLY A 114 21.95 11.23 29.16
C GLY A 114 22.11 9.71 29.10
N GLU A 115 21.06 8.94 29.43
CA GLU A 115 21.11 7.49 29.51
C GLU A 115 20.02 6.81 28.68
N VAL A 116 20.32 5.62 28.14
CA VAL A 116 19.29 4.78 27.52
C VAL A 116 18.60 3.98 28.62
N THR A 117 17.28 4.16 28.77
CA THR A 117 16.53 3.40 29.77
C THR A 117 16.22 2.00 29.23
N ALA A 118 16.37 0.98 30.08
CA ALA A 118 16.11 -0.41 29.67
C ALA A 118 14.67 -0.61 29.16
N LEU A 119 13.69 0.03 29.82
CA LEU A 119 12.29 -0.04 29.41
C LEU A 119 12.02 0.72 28.11
N GLY A 120 12.64 1.90 27.91
CA GLY A 120 12.55 2.67 26.67
C GLY A 120 13.10 1.89 25.48
N LEU A 121 14.27 1.28 25.65
CA LEU A 121 14.88 0.41 24.65
C LEU A 121 14.01 -0.80 24.31
N LEU A 122 13.54 -1.55 25.33
CA LEU A 122 12.71 -2.73 25.11
C LEU A 122 11.43 -2.40 24.35
N LEU A 123 10.70 -1.37 24.78
CA LEU A 123 9.49 -0.92 24.10
C LEU A 123 9.78 -0.41 22.70
N GLY A 124 10.90 0.28 22.49
CA GLY A 124 11.36 0.72 21.16
C GLY A 124 11.60 -0.46 20.21
N LEU A 125 12.25 -1.52 20.68
CA LEU A 125 12.48 -2.75 19.91
C LEU A 125 11.17 -3.48 19.57
N VAL A 126 10.24 -3.58 20.53
CA VAL A 126 8.92 -4.17 20.29
C VAL A 126 8.13 -3.36 19.27
N ALA A 127 8.12 -2.02 19.42
CA ALA A 127 7.45 -1.13 18.47
C ALA A 127 8.07 -1.21 17.07
N PHE A 128 9.39 -1.33 16.98
CA PHE A 128 10.09 -1.54 15.72
C PHE A 128 9.73 -2.89 15.07
N GLY A 129 9.59 -3.97 15.85
CA GLY A 129 9.09 -5.24 15.36
C GLY A 129 7.68 -5.13 14.76
N LEU A 130 6.78 -4.40 15.44
CA LEU A 130 5.44 -4.11 14.92
C LEU A 130 5.50 -3.26 13.64
N LEU A 131 6.42 -2.30 13.56
CA LEU A 131 6.65 -1.47 12.37
C LEU A 131 7.05 -2.33 11.16
N VAL A 132 7.95 -3.31 11.34
CA VAL A 132 8.36 -4.25 10.28
C VAL A 132 7.19 -5.11 9.80
N VAL A 133 6.40 -5.65 10.73
CA VAL A 133 5.19 -6.43 10.39
C VAL A 133 4.18 -5.55 9.65
N GLY A 134 3.95 -4.32 10.14
CA GLY A 134 3.08 -3.33 9.51
C GLY A 134 3.54 -2.97 8.10
N GLY A 135 4.84 -2.76 7.90
CA GLY A 135 5.46 -2.50 6.59
C GLY A 135 5.25 -3.65 5.60
N THR A 136 5.35 -4.90 6.06
CA THR A 136 5.06 -6.08 5.22
C THR A 136 3.60 -6.08 4.74
N LEU A 137 2.65 -5.81 5.65
CA LEU A 137 1.23 -5.71 5.32
C LEU A 137 0.93 -4.52 4.38
N GLY A 138 1.57 -3.38 4.61
CA GLY A 138 1.48 -2.19 3.76
C GLY A 138 2.01 -2.44 2.35
N GLY A 139 3.14 -3.14 2.25
CA GLY A 139 3.71 -3.59 0.97
C GLY A 139 2.76 -4.51 0.21
N ALA A 140 2.08 -5.43 0.88
CA ALA A 140 1.04 -6.24 0.24
C ALA A 140 -0.13 -5.39 -0.28
N LEU A 141 -0.59 -4.39 0.49
CA LEU A 141 -1.65 -3.48 0.03
C LEU A 141 -1.24 -2.69 -1.22
N ALA A 142 -0.06 -2.09 -1.21
CA ALA A 142 0.42 -1.26 -2.31
C ALA A 142 0.78 -2.10 -3.55
N TYR A 143 1.64 -3.12 -3.38
CA TYR A 143 2.28 -3.81 -4.49
C TYR A 143 1.55 -5.07 -4.97
N VAL A 144 0.81 -5.75 -4.08
CA VAL A 144 0.03 -6.94 -4.46
C VAL A 144 -1.42 -6.57 -4.77
N TYR A 145 -2.07 -5.78 -3.91
CA TYR A 145 -3.47 -5.37 -4.11
C TYR A 145 -3.65 -4.05 -4.86
N GLY A 146 -2.57 -3.35 -5.22
CA GLY A 146 -2.62 -2.14 -6.03
C GLY A 146 -3.35 -0.96 -5.38
N VAL A 147 -3.39 -0.88 -4.05
CA VAL A 147 -4.04 0.24 -3.36
C VAL A 147 -3.31 1.53 -3.68
N ARG A 148 -4.04 2.50 -4.26
CA ARG A 148 -3.54 3.82 -4.71
C ARG A 148 -2.44 3.77 -5.79
N VAL A 149 -2.21 2.61 -6.40
CA VAL A 149 -1.31 2.45 -7.55
C VAL A 149 -2.10 2.58 -8.84
N VAL A 150 -1.59 3.39 -9.77
CA VAL A 150 -2.15 3.54 -11.12
C VAL A 150 -1.21 2.86 -12.11
N LYS A 151 -1.77 2.03 -13.00
CA LYS A 151 -1.06 1.42 -14.13
C LYS A 151 -1.69 1.94 -15.41
N GLN A 152 -1.01 2.88 -16.07
CA GLN A 152 -1.45 3.50 -17.32
C GLN A 152 -0.25 3.72 -18.24
N ASP A 153 -0.50 3.70 -19.54
CA ASP A 153 0.50 4.04 -20.55
C ASP A 153 0.46 5.56 -20.77
N VAL A 154 1.33 6.27 -20.05
CA VAL A 154 1.44 7.74 -20.07
C VAL A 154 2.88 8.15 -20.32
N SER A 155 3.08 9.35 -20.86
CA SER A 155 4.43 9.89 -21.06
C SER A 155 5.16 10.05 -19.71
N VAL A 156 6.49 9.96 -19.72
CA VAL A 156 7.31 10.20 -18.51
C VAL A 156 7.03 11.58 -17.92
N ALA A 157 6.86 12.59 -18.76
CA ALA A 157 6.55 13.95 -18.32
C ALA A 157 5.25 14.01 -17.51
N ASP A 158 4.21 13.28 -17.94
CA ASP A 158 2.93 13.24 -17.26
C ASP A 158 2.96 12.40 -15.97
N ALA A 159 3.78 11.34 -15.94
CA ALA A 159 3.96 10.52 -14.73
C ALA A 159 4.70 11.26 -13.59
N LEU A 160 5.59 12.20 -13.95
CA LEU A 160 6.37 12.96 -12.96
C LEU A 160 5.55 14.04 -12.26
N ILE A 161 4.59 14.66 -12.96
CA ILE A 161 3.82 15.80 -12.47
C ILE A 161 2.53 15.31 -11.76
N PRO A 162 2.35 15.57 -10.45
CA PRO A 162 1.13 15.20 -9.75
C PRO A 162 -0.12 15.82 -10.38
N GLY A 163 -1.19 15.04 -10.53
CA GLY A 163 -2.50 15.49 -11.05
C GLY A 163 -2.70 15.38 -12.57
N ARG A 164 -1.63 15.32 -13.38
CA ARG A 164 -1.77 15.26 -14.85
C ARG A 164 -2.48 14.01 -15.37
N ILE A 165 -2.27 12.88 -14.71
CA ILE A 165 -2.93 11.61 -15.03
C ILE A 165 -4.47 11.73 -14.92
N GLU A 166 -4.96 12.50 -13.94
CA GLU A 166 -6.39 12.70 -13.73
C GLU A 166 -7.01 13.66 -14.75
N GLU A 167 -6.29 14.74 -15.07
CA GLU A 167 -6.69 15.74 -16.07
C GLU A 167 -6.87 15.11 -17.46
N GLN A 168 -5.92 14.29 -17.90
CA GLN A 168 -6.02 13.57 -19.18
C GLN A 168 -7.23 12.63 -19.20
N ALA A 169 -7.44 11.86 -18.13
CA ALA A 169 -8.59 10.97 -18.03
C ALA A 169 -9.92 11.74 -18.05
N ALA A 170 -9.98 12.95 -17.46
CA ALA A 170 -11.14 13.81 -17.52
C ALA A 170 -11.37 14.39 -18.92
N ALA A 171 -10.31 14.84 -19.60
CA ALA A 171 -10.36 15.34 -20.97
C ALA A 171 -10.84 14.26 -21.96
N SER A 172 -10.31 13.03 -21.86
CA SER A 172 -10.74 11.90 -22.69
C SER A 172 -12.21 11.54 -22.47
N ARG A 173 -12.69 11.56 -21.21
CA ARG A 173 -14.11 11.33 -20.90
C ARG A 173 -15.02 12.42 -21.46
N HIS A 174 -14.59 13.68 -21.43
CA HIS A 174 -15.38 14.79 -21.96
C HIS A 174 -15.51 14.69 -23.48
N SER A 175 -14.40 14.42 -24.18
CA SER A 175 -14.38 14.17 -25.63
C SER A 175 -15.30 13.01 -26.04
N GLN A 176 -15.27 11.88 -25.31
CA GLN A 176 -16.17 10.75 -25.59
C GLN A 176 -17.65 11.08 -25.38
N ARG A 177 -17.96 12.01 -24.48
CA ARG A 177 -19.34 12.45 -24.18
C ARG A 177 -19.88 13.43 -25.22
N GLU A 178 -19.03 14.31 -25.74
CA GLU A 178 -19.38 15.24 -26.82
C GLU A 178 -19.56 14.53 -28.17
N VAL A 179 -18.83 13.44 -28.41
CA VAL A 179 -18.91 12.66 -29.66
C VAL A 179 -20.16 11.76 -29.73
N GLY A 180 -20.96 11.65 -28.66
CA GLY A 180 -22.28 11.00 -28.73
C GLY A 180 -22.24 9.57 -29.27
N VAL A 181 -21.48 8.68 -28.64
CA VAL A 181 -21.55 7.24 -28.97
C VAL A 181 -22.91 6.71 -28.48
N ALA A 182 -23.90 6.70 -29.37
CA ALA A 182 -25.14 5.94 -29.16
C ALA A 182 -24.79 4.45 -28.92
N PRO A 183 -25.55 3.72 -28.07
CA PRO A 183 -25.30 2.31 -27.87
C PRO A 183 -25.38 1.58 -29.22
N VAL A 184 -24.32 0.85 -29.57
CA VAL A 184 -24.40 -0.12 -30.67
C VAL A 184 -25.41 -1.18 -30.23
N GLU A 185 -26.62 -1.13 -30.76
CA GLU A 185 -27.58 -2.23 -30.65
C GLU A 185 -26.89 -3.48 -31.20
N GLN A 186 -26.63 -4.45 -30.31
CA GLN A 186 -26.18 -5.76 -30.74
C GLN A 186 -27.26 -6.37 -31.64
N PRO A 187 -26.92 -6.91 -32.83
CA PRO A 187 -27.92 -7.55 -33.68
C PRO A 187 -28.54 -8.72 -32.90
N VAL A 188 -29.86 -8.69 -32.74
CA VAL A 188 -30.64 -9.79 -32.17
C VAL A 188 -30.36 -11.03 -33.01
N ALA A 189 -29.85 -12.08 -32.37
CA ALA A 189 -29.64 -13.38 -32.98
C ALA A 189 -30.99 -13.94 -33.48
N ALA A 190 -31.07 -14.23 -34.77
CA ALA A 190 -32.21 -14.91 -35.37
C ALA A 190 -32.35 -16.34 -34.78
N PRO A 191 -33.58 -16.86 -34.61
CA PRO A 191 -33.78 -18.18 -34.01
C PRO A 191 -33.29 -19.28 -34.96
N ALA A 192 -32.56 -20.24 -34.39
CA ALA A 192 -32.10 -21.42 -35.10
C ALA A 192 -33.29 -22.30 -35.52
N GLY A 193 -33.47 -22.44 -36.84
CA GLY A 193 -34.34 -23.44 -37.43
C GLY A 193 -33.72 -24.83 -37.30
N THR A 194 -34.53 -25.78 -36.85
CA THR A 194 -34.26 -27.21 -36.92
C THR A 194 -34.31 -27.68 -38.36
N ASP A 195 -33.29 -28.37 -38.86
CA ASP A 195 -33.53 -29.42 -39.85
C ASP A 195 -32.45 -30.50 -39.88
N THR A 196 -32.92 -31.69 -40.19
CA THR A 196 -32.27 -32.99 -40.04
C THR A 196 -31.62 -33.50 -41.33
N SER A 197 -30.54 -34.27 -41.14
CA SER A 197 -30.11 -35.45 -41.92
C SER A 197 -29.23 -35.31 -43.18
N SER A 198 -28.38 -36.34 -43.33
CA SER A 198 -27.72 -36.88 -44.53
C SER A 198 -26.25 -36.53 -44.83
N ASP A 199 -25.36 -37.26 -44.14
CA ASP A 199 -24.38 -38.24 -44.66
C ASP A 199 -23.31 -37.91 -45.73
N ALA A 200 -22.11 -38.43 -45.41
CA ALA A 200 -21.03 -38.98 -46.25
C ALA A 200 -20.00 -38.07 -46.99
N ARG A 201 -18.80 -37.91 -46.40
CA ARG A 201 -17.50 -38.54 -46.82
C ARG A 201 -16.23 -37.73 -46.42
N GLY A 202 -15.24 -38.42 -45.81
CA GLY A 202 -13.79 -38.14 -45.99
C GLY A 202 -12.94 -37.69 -44.77
N GLU A 203 -12.28 -38.67 -44.13
CA GLU A 203 -10.98 -38.72 -43.38
C GLU A 203 -9.97 -37.52 -43.34
N PRO A 204 -8.91 -37.50 -42.48
CA PRO A 204 -8.88 -37.59 -41.01
C PRO A 204 -7.93 -36.57 -40.29
N ALA A 205 -8.21 -36.33 -39.00
CA ALA A 205 -7.36 -35.93 -37.86
C ALA A 205 -6.04 -35.10 -37.99
N GLU A 206 -6.01 -33.96 -37.30
CA GLU A 206 -4.83 -33.44 -36.58
C GLU A 206 -5.19 -33.12 -35.11
N PRO A 207 -4.25 -33.27 -34.14
CA PRO A 207 -4.58 -33.37 -32.72
C PRO A 207 -4.67 -32.03 -31.98
N GLU A 208 -5.64 -32.01 -31.07
CA GLU A 208 -5.98 -30.97 -30.10
C GLU A 208 -4.85 -30.74 -29.08
N VAL A 209 -4.31 -29.51 -29.01
CA VAL A 209 -3.33 -29.11 -27.98
C VAL A 209 -4.03 -28.97 -26.64
N SER A 210 -3.87 -30.02 -25.83
CA SER A 210 -4.41 -30.18 -24.48
C SER A 210 -4.04 -29.03 -23.53
N THR A 211 -5.06 -28.35 -23.02
CA THR A 211 -5.06 -27.29 -21.99
C THR A 211 -4.67 -27.76 -20.57
N ARG A 212 -4.06 -28.95 -20.41
CA ARG A 212 -3.67 -29.49 -19.10
C ARG A 212 -2.24 -29.18 -18.64
N ALA A 213 -1.39 -28.60 -19.48
CA ALA A 213 0.01 -28.32 -19.13
C ALA A 213 0.24 -27.01 -18.33
N HIS A 214 -0.74 -26.09 -18.28
CA HIS A 214 -0.56 -24.78 -17.63
C HIS A 214 -0.90 -24.76 -16.13
N ALA A 215 -1.64 -25.75 -15.62
CA ALA A 215 -2.01 -25.81 -14.21
C ALA A 215 -0.90 -26.37 -13.30
N ALA A 216 0.08 -27.10 -13.85
CA ALA A 216 1.13 -27.75 -13.07
C ALA A 216 2.37 -26.87 -12.78
N SER A 217 2.56 -25.74 -13.48
CA SER A 217 3.78 -24.91 -13.31
C SER A 217 3.66 -23.81 -12.24
N GLN A 218 2.44 -23.50 -11.74
CA GLN A 218 2.25 -22.46 -10.72
C GLN A 218 2.40 -22.98 -9.28
N ALA A 219 2.24 -24.28 -9.03
CA ALA A 219 2.30 -24.85 -7.68
C ALA A 219 3.72 -25.02 -7.10
N ALA A 220 4.78 -24.83 -7.91
CA ALA A 220 6.16 -25.02 -7.49
C ALA A 220 6.89 -23.74 -7.02
N ARG A 221 6.26 -22.55 -7.13
CA ARG A 221 6.94 -21.26 -6.86
C ARG A 221 6.76 -20.67 -5.46
N TYR A 222 6.04 -21.35 -4.57
CA TYR A 222 5.78 -20.87 -3.20
C TYR A 222 6.08 -21.94 -2.14
N ARG A 223 7.28 -22.52 -2.20
CA ARG A 223 7.89 -23.24 -1.07
C ARG A 223 9.24 -22.61 -0.76
N LEU A 224 9.22 -21.57 0.07
CA LEU A 224 10.26 -21.22 1.04
C LEU A 224 9.53 -20.69 2.27
#